data_AF-A0A316G1C9-F1
#
_entry.id   AF-A0A316G1C9-F1
#
_cell.length_a   1.000
_cell.length_b   1.000
_cell.length_c   1.000
_cell.angle_alpha   90.00
_cell.angle_beta   90.00
_cell.angle_gamma   90.00
#
_symmetry.space_group_name_H-M   'P 1'
#
loop_
_entity.id
_entity.type
_entity.pdbx_description
1 polymer ?
#
loop_
_entity_poly.entity_id
_entity_poly.type
_entity_poly.pdbx_seq_one_letter_code
_entity_poly.pdbx_strand_id
1 'polypeptide(L)' 'MDGLAIAFDILTTTPAVFAALAGVAWGIVGGALPGISPSIALALLLPFTYGMDPTTAIILLGATYVGA' A
#
# COMPACT_ATOMS: atom_id res chain seq x y z
N MET A 1 20.93 3.75 13.05
CA MET A 1 19.70 4.45 13.50
C MET A 1 19.06 5.25 12.37
N ASP A 2 19.71 5.33 11.21
CA ASP A 2 19.34 6.20 10.10
C ASP A 2 18.06 5.76 9.39
N GLY A 3 17.83 4.45 9.28
CA GLY A 3 16.60 3.93 8.66
C GLY A 3 15.32 4.31 9.41
N LEU A 4 15.37 4.43 10.74
CA LEU A 4 14.21 4.87 11.54
C LEU A 4 13.91 6.35 11.31
N ALA A 5 14.95 7.19 11.24
CA ALA A 5 14.81 8.61 10.94
C ALA A 5 14.21 8.83 9.54
N ILE A 6 14.67 8.07 8.54
CA ILE A 6 14.12 8.10 7.17
C ILE A 6 12.66 7.68 7.16
N ALA A 7 12.29 6.60 7.85
CA ALA A 7 10.90 6.15 7.90
C ALA A 7 9.99 7.20 8.55
N PHE A 8 10.45 7.86 9.61
CA PHE A 8 9.71 8.93 10.28
C PHE A 8 9.53 10.16 9.39
N ASP A 9 10.56 10.54 8.64
CA ASP A 9 10.48 11.61 7.65
C ASP A 9 9.44 11.28 6.55
N ILE A 10 9.49 10.07 5.98
CA ILE A 10 8.50 9.61 4.99
C ILE A 10 7.08 9.66 5.55
N LEU A 11 6.86 9.16 6.78
CA LEU A 11 5.55 9.14 7.41
C LEU A 11 4.94 10.54 7.62
N THR A 12 5.77 11.57 7.79
CA THR A 12 5.33 12.92 8.13
C THR A 12 5.30 13.87 6.94
N THR A 13 6.13 13.65 5.92
CA THR A 13 6.28 14.55 4.76
C THR A 13 5.57 14.06 3.50
N THR A 14 5.23 12.78 3.42
CA THR A 14 4.57 12.17 2.25
C THR A 14 3.17 11.68 2.60
N PRO A 15 2.30 11.40 1.61
CA PRO A 15 0.99 10.79 1.87
C PRO A 15 1.08 9.30 2.27
N ALA A 16 2.23 8.80 2.72
CA ALA A 16 2.47 7.41 3.10
C ALA A 16 1.42 6.82 4.04
N VAL A 17 0.99 7.58 5.05
CA VAL A 17 -0.04 7.11 6.00
C VAL A 17 -1.39 6.90 5.31
N PHE A 18 -1.80 7.83 4.45
CA PHE A 18 -3.04 7.71 3.69
C PHE A 18 -2.97 6.56 2.68
N ALA A 19 -1.82 6.40 2.01
CA ALA A 19 -1.59 5.28 1.11
C ALA A 19 -1.64 3.93 1.84
N ALA A 20 -1.05 3.84 3.03
CA ALA A 20 -1.13 2.64 3.85
C ALA A 20 -2.57 2.33 4.29
N LEU A 21 -3.32 3.33 4.76
CA LEU A 21 -4.73 3.15 5.15
C LEU A 21 -5.61 2.73 3.97
N ALA A 22 -5.45 3.37 2.81
CA ALA A 22 -6.17 3.01 1.60
C ALA A 22 -5.80 1.60 1.13
N GLY A 23 -4.52 1.25 1.20
CA GLY A 23 -4.02 -0.08 0.86
C GLY A 23 -4.62 -1.14 1.76
N VAL A 24 -4.55 -1.00 3.08
CA VAL A 24 -5.17 -1.94 4.02
C VAL A 24 -6.67 -2.07 3.77
N ALA A 25 -7.38 -0.95 3.58
CA ALA A 25 -8.81 -0.99 3.29
C ALA A 25 -9.13 -1.76 2.01
N TRP A 26 -8.36 -1.53 0.94
CA TRP A 26 -8.49 -2.28 -0.32
C TRP A 26 -8.12 -3.75 -0.15
N GLY A 27 -7.09 -4.05 0.63
CA GLY A 27 -6.68 -5.40 0.99
C GLY A 27 -7.81 -6.15 1.68
N ILE A 28 -8.41 -5.57 2.73
CA ILE A 28 -9.54 -6.17 3.46
C ILE A 28 -10.71 -6.45 2.53
N VAL A 29 -11.08 -5.47 1.69
CA VAL A 29 -12.19 -5.64 0.72
C VAL A 29 -11.84 -6.73 -0.29
N GLY A 30 -10.63 -6.73 -0.83
CA GLY A 30 -10.15 -7.71 -1.79
C GLY A 30 -10.09 -9.12 -1.22
N GLY A 31 -9.51 -9.30 -0.03
CA GLY A 31 -9.39 -10.59 0.65
C GLY A 31 -10.71 -11.16 1.15
N ALA A 32 -11.70 -10.31 1.45
CA ALA A 32 -13.03 -10.75 1.83
C ALA A 32 -13.84 -11.34 0.65
N LEU A 33 -13.45 -11.07 -0.60
CA LEU A 33 -14.16 -11.55 -1.79
C LEU A 33 -13.75 -12.99 -2.16
N PRO A 34 -14.69 -13.89 -2.46
CA PRO A 34 -14.38 -15.25 -2.84
C PRO A 34 -13.62 -15.28 -4.17
N GLY A 35 -12.49 -15.99 -4.22
CA GLY A 35 -11.70 -16.18 -5.44
C GLY A 35 -10.69 -15.06 -5.73
N ILE A 36 -10.58 -14.04 -4.88
CA ILE A 36 -9.54 -13.00 -4.97
C ILE A 36 -8.43 -13.35 -3.98
N SER A 37 -7.24 -13.68 -4.50
CA SER A 37 -6.05 -13.84 -3.65
C SER A 37 -5.40 -12.48 -3.37
N PRO A 38 -4.56 -12.36 -2.33
CA PRO A 38 -3.82 -11.13 -2.04
C PRO A 38 -3.02 -10.60 -3.25
N SER A 39 -2.42 -11.50 -4.03
CA SER A 39 -1.69 -11.16 -5.25
C SER A 39 -2.60 -10.56 -6.34
N ILE A 40 -3.86 -11.00 -6.43
CA ILE A 40 -4.83 -10.44 -7.37
C ILE A 40 -5.27 -9.06 -6.89
N ALA A 41 -5.57 -8.88 -5.59
CA ALA A 41 -5.94 -7.59 -5.01
C ALA A 41 -4.85 -6.51 -5.25
N LEU A 42 -3.57 -6.89 -5.09
CA LEU A 42 -2.40 -6.10 -5.48
C LEU A 42 -2.38 -5.74 -6.97
N ALA A 43 -2.58 -6.74 -7.84
CA ALA A 43 -2.51 -6.55 -9.30
C ALA A 43 -3.57 -5.57 -9.82
N LEU A 44 -4.72 -5.49 -9.16
CA LEU A 44 -5.76 -4.51 -9.49
C LEU A 44 -5.34 -3.06 -9.20
N LEU A 45 -4.43 -2.84 -8.26
CA LEU A 45 -3.90 -1.50 -7.93
C LEU A 45 -2.71 -1.10 -8.80
N LEU A 46 -1.97 -2.06 -9.36
CA LEU A 46 -0.75 -1.81 -10.16
C LEU A 46 -0.90 -0.71 -11.22
N PRO A 47 -1.96 -0.68 -12.05
CA PRO A 47 -2.14 0.37 -13.07
C PRO A 47 -2.20 1.78 -12.49
N PHE A 48 -2.75 1.93 -11.28
CA PHE A 48 -2.88 3.20 -10.58
C PHE A 48 -1.57 3.64 -9.92
N THR A 49 -0.65 2.69 -9.68
CA THR A 49 0.65 2.99 -9.05
C THR A 49 1.72 3.50 -10.00
N TYR A 50 1.56 3.35 -11.33
CA TYR A 50 2.61 3.74 -12.28
C TYR A 50 2.88 5.26 -12.36
N GLY A 51 1.90 6.09 -12.01
CA GLY A 51 2.05 7.55 -11.96
C GLY A 51 2.39 8.09 -10.57
N MET A 52 2.50 7.23 -9.56
CA MET A 52 2.73 7.62 -8.17
C MET A 52 4.23 7.73 -7.87
N ASP A 53 4.55 8.49 -6.81
CA ASP A 53 5.88 8.40 -6.21
C ASP A 53 6.19 6.95 -5.78
N PRO A 54 7.37 6.40 -6.13
CA PRO A 54 7.68 4.99 -5.90
C PRO A 54 7.55 4.55 -4.43
N THR A 55 7.92 5.41 -3.48
CA THR A 55 7.81 5.11 -2.05
C THR A 55 6.36 4.94 -1.65
N THR A 56 5.51 5.88 -2.07
CA THR A 56 4.07 5.84 -1.79
C THR A 56 3.39 4.65 -2.45
N ALA A 57 3.76 4.33 -3.70
CA ALA A 57 3.25 3.18 -4.43
C ALA A 57 3.57 1.85 -3.73
N ILE A 58 4.82 1.66 -3.32
CA ILE A 58 5.25 0.45 -2.61
C ILE A 58 4.51 0.31 -1.28
N ILE A 59 4.31 1.40 -0.55
CA ILE A 59 3.56 1.40 0.71
C ILE A 59 2.10 1.00 0.48
N LEU A 60 1.43 1.57 -0.53
CA LEU A 60 0.04 1.23 -0.90
C LEU A 60 -0.10 -0.26 -1.22
N LEU A 61 0.79 -0.77 -2.07
CA LEU A 61 0.79 -2.18 -2.48
C LEU A 61 1.11 -3.10 -1.29
N GLY A 62 2.16 -2.82 -0.53
CA GLY A 62 2.52 -3.59 0.65
C GLY A 62 1.40 -3.64 1.70
N ALA A 63 0.76 -2.50 1.96
CA ALA A 63 -0.38 -2.41 2.86
C ALA A 63 -1.60 -3.21 2.36
N THR A 64 -1.84 -3.22 1.05
CA THR A 64 -2.87 -4.06 0.42
C THR A 64 -2.61 -5.55 0.65
N TYR A 65 -1.37 -5.99 0.47
CA TYR A 65 -0.99 -7.38 0.72
C TYR A 65 -1.16 -7.79 2.18
N VAL A 66 -0.85 -6.89 3.11
CA VAL A 66 -1.00 -7.15 4.55
C VAL A 66 -2.48 -7.17 4.98
N GLY A 67 -3.33 -6.37 4.33
CA GLY A 67 -4.76 -6.30 4.64
C GLY A 67 -5.61 -7.43 4.06
N ALA A 68 -5.16 -8.07 2.98
CA ALA A 68 -5.85 -9.15 2.27
C ALA A 68 -5.51 -10.55 2.82
#